data_AF-A0A222GP78-F1
#
_entry.id   AF-A0A222GP78-F1
#
_cell.length_a   1.000
_cell.length_b   1.000
_cell.length_c   1.000
_cell.angle_alpha   90.00
_cell.angle_beta   90.00
_cell.angle_gamma   90.00
#
_symmetry.space_group_name_H-M   'P 1'
#
loop_
_entity.id
_entity.type
_entity.pdbx_description
1 polymer ?
#
loop_
_entity_poly.entity_id
_entity_poly.type
_entity_poly.pdbx_seq_one_letter_code
_entity_poly.pdbx_strand_id
1 'polypeptide(L)' 'MNQQRRRPRAIAIARAEKSRGQNELTAYLATLALFAVTAVALFSWL' A
#
# COMPACT_ATOMS: atom_id res chain seq x y z
N MET A 1 41.12 4.74 9.00
CA MET A 1 39.67 4.72 9.25
C MET A 1 38.93 5.26 8.03
N ASN A 2 38.69 4.42 7.03
CA ASN A 2 37.91 4.81 5.84
C ASN A 2 36.44 4.46 6.10
N GLN A 3 35.69 5.43 6.61
CA GLN A 3 34.23 5.32 6.68
C GLN A 3 33.68 5.38 5.26
N GLN A 4 33.55 4.20 4.68
CA GLN A 4 32.87 3.96 3.43
C GLN A 4 31.43 4.46 3.58
N ARG A 5 31.17 5.68 3.08
CA ARG A 5 29.83 6.30 2.96
C ARG A 5 28.96 5.45 2.02
N ARG A 6 28.56 4.26 2.46
CA ARG A 6 27.81 3.28 1.66
C ARG A 6 26.32 3.56 1.79
N ARG A 7 25.86 4.42 0.88
CA ARG A 7 24.59 4.31 0.14
C ARG A 7 23.29 4.74 0.84
N PRO A 8 22.96 6.06 0.76
CA PRO A 8 21.58 6.55 0.96
C PRO A 8 20.50 5.79 0.16
N ARG A 9 20.85 5.12 -0.95
CA ARG A 9 19.92 4.30 -1.74
C ARG A 9 19.38 3.06 -1.00
N ALA A 10 20.16 2.43 -0.11
CA ALA A 10 19.69 1.26 0.63
C ALA A 10 18.55 1.63 1.60
N ILE A 11 18.65 2.81 2.21
CA ILE A 11 17.61 3.36 3.09
C ILE A 11 16.36 3.74 2.29
N ALA A 12 16.53 4.30 1.07
CA ALA A 12 15.41 4.62 0.19
C ALA A 12 14.63 3.36 -0.25
N ILE A 13 15.34 2.27 -0.57
CA ILE A 13 14.73 0.98 -0.93
C ILE A 13 13.97 0.38 0.25
N ALA A 14 14.57 0.36 1.45
CA ALA A 14 13.92 -0.15 2.65
C ALA A 14 12.65 0.64 3.03
N ARG A 15 12.64 1.97 2.81
CA ARG A 15 11.43 2.80 2.99
C ARG A 15 10.38 2.53 1.92
N ALA A 16 10.78 2.37 0.67
CA ALA A 16 9.86 2.05 -0.42
C ALA A 16 9.21 0.69 -0.20
N GLU A 17 9.96 -0.31 0.25
CA GLU A 17 9.45 -1.65 0.55
C GLU A 17 8.45 -1.63 1.72
N LYS A 18 8.77 -0.92 2.81
CA LYS A 18 7.83 -0.72 3.93
C LYS A 18 6.58 0.06 3.52
N SER A 19 6.73 1.09 2.68
CA SER A 19 5.61 1.86 2.13
C SER A 19 4.76 1.01 1.18
N ARG A 20 5.37 0.08 0.44
CA ARG A 20 4.67 -0.78 -0.52
C ARG A 20 3.73 -1.74 0.19
N GLY A 21 4.18 -2.40 1.27
CA GLY A 21 3.32 -3.27 2.07
C GLY A 21 2.15 -2.53 2.72
N GLN A 22 2.34 -1.27 3.14
CA GLN A 22 1.26 -0.46 3.71
C GLN A 22 0.27 0.02 2.64
N ASN A 23 0.76 0.33 1.44
CA ASN A 23 -0.08 0.69 0.29
C ASN A 23 -0.88 -0.50 -0.24
N GLU A 24 -0.32 -1.71 -0.20
CA GLU A 24 -1.02 -2.94 -0.63
C GLU A 24 -2.22 -3.26 0.28
N LEU A 25 -2.05 -3.17 1.61
CA LEU A 25 -3.17 -3.34 2.54
C LEU A 25 -4.25 -2.27 2.35
N THR A 26 -3.84 -1.02 2.12
CA THR A 26 -4.76 0.09 1.88
C THR A 26 -5.54 -0.11 0.58
N ALA A 27 -4.87 -0.54 -0.49
CA ALA A 27 -5.50 -0.83 -1.77
C ALA A 27 -6.48 -2.02 -1.67
N TYR A 28 -6.11 -3.06 -0.90
CA TYR A 28 -6.98 -4.20 -0.66
C TYR A 28 -8.26 -3.78 0.09
N LEU A 29 -8.13 -3.02 1.17
CA LEU A 29 -9.26 -2.48 1.93
C LEU A 29 -10.15 -1.56 1.08
N ALA A 30 -9.55 -0.69 0.26
CA ALA A 30 -10.29 0.19 -0.63
C ALA A 30 -11.11 -0.60 -1.66
N THR A 31 -10.53 -1.65 -2.24
CA THR A 31 -11.21 -2.52 -3.21
C THR A 31 -12.38 -3.26 -2.55
N LEU A 32 -12.17 -3.77 -1.33
CA LEU A 32 -13.19 -4.49 -0.58
C LEU A 32 -14.35 -3.58 -0.17
N ALA A 33 -14.05 -2.34 0.24
CA ALA A 33 -15.05 -1.31 0.53
C ALA A 33 -15.84 -0.93 -0.73
N LEU A 34 -15.18 -0.70 -1.86
CA LEU A 34 -15.84 -0.38 -3.13
C LEU A 34 -16.80 -1.50 -3.54
N PHE A 35 -16.35 -2.76 -3.43
CA PHE A 35 -17.17 -3.92 -3.75
C PHE A 35 -18.40 -4.01 -2.84
N ALA A 36 -18.22 -3.85 -1.52
CA ALA A 36 -19.32 -3.88 -0.57
C ALA A 36 -20.35 -2.77 -0.83
N VAL A 37 -19.90 -1.54 -1.06
CA VAL A 37 -20.79 -0.40 -1.38
C VAL A 37 -21.56 -0.67 -2.68
N THR A 38 -20.87 -1.16 -3.70
CA THR A 38 -21.49 -1.49 -4.99
C THR A 38 -22.55 -2.58 -4.84
N ALA A 39 -22.24 -3.65 -4.09
CA ALA A 39 -23.18 -4.72 -3.83
C ALA A 39 -24.43 -4.21 -3.08
N VAL A 40 -24.25 -3.42 -2.02
CA VAL A 40 -25.37 -2.82 -1.27
C VAL A 40 -26.22 -1.92 -2.18
N ALA A 41 -25.59 -1.09 -3.01
CA ALA A 41 -26.30 -0.22 -3.95
C ALA A 41 -27.13 -1.03 -4.96
N LEU A 42 -26.57 -2.11 -5.51
CA LEU A 42 -27.29 -2.98 -6.45
C LEU A 42 -28.46 -3.70 -5.79
N PHE A 43 -28.28 -4.25 -4.58
CA PHE A 43 -29.35 -4.93 -3.84
C PHE A 43 -30.43 -3.98 -3.31
N SER A 44 -30.10 -2.72 -3.03
CA SER A 44 -31.07 -1.72 -2.57
C SER A 44 -31.86 -1.09 -3.72
N TRP A 45 -31.36 -1.22 -4.95
CA TRP A 45 -31.99 -0.70 -6.16
C TRP A 45 -32.93 -1.73 -6.82
N LEU A 46 -32.67 -3.02 -6.61
CA LEU A 46 -33.51 -4.13 -7.07
C LEU A 46 -34.74 -4.30 -6.16
#